data_AF-A0A327NDG8-F1
#
_entry.id   AF-A0A327NDG8-F1
#
_cell.length_a   1.000
_cell.length_b   1.000
_cell.length_c   1.000
_cell.angle_alpha   90.00
_cell.angle_beta   90.00
_cell.angle_gamma   90.00
#
_symmetry.space_group_name_H-M   'P 1'
#
loop_
_entity.id
_entity.type
_entity.pdbx_description
1 polymer ?
#
loop_
_entity_poly.entity_id
_entity_poly.type
_entity_poly.pdbx_seq_one_letter_code
_entity_poly.pdbx_strand_id
1 'polypeptide(L)'
;MRAYLTNPQPNHTVYAYTYVFSPRAQTVGAWVNFHNYGRSEKDASPPQGQWDYKGSKIWVNDQELIPPTWTNAGLHPLGNEQPYTDEPYENRQPKSVSLKKGWNKVLIKLPIGEFRTDTYRLGKWMFTCVFVKPVNNQLEAVDGLIYSTDKMKRLRLR
;
A
#
# COMPACT_ATOMS: atom_id res chain seq x y z
N MET A 1 8.91 -17.71 -8.59
CA MET A 1 9.07 -16.48 -7.77
C MET A 1 9.28 -16.89 -6.32
N ARG A 2 10.32 -16.41 -5.64
CA ARG A 2 10.63 -16.77 -4.25
C ARG A 2 10.04 -15.71 -3.31
N ALA A 3 9.42 -16.12 -2.20
CA ALA A 3 8.99 -15.20 -1.15
C ALA A 3 10.21 -14.51 -0.51
N TYR A 4 10.06 -13.24 -0.13
CA TYR A 4 11.14 -12.48 0.51
C TYR A 4 11.48 -13.04 1.90
N LEU A 5 10.45 -13.45 2.65
CA LEU A 5 10.60 -14.06 3.96
C LEU A 5 10.69 -15.58 3.81
N THR A 6 11.70 -16.17 4.43
CA THR A 6 11.99 -17.60 4.33
C THR A 6 11.21 -18.46 5.33
N ASN A 7 10.73 -17.87 6.43
CA ASN A 7 9.94 -18.57 7.45
C ASN A 7 8.78 -17.67 7.94
N PRO A 8 7.66 -17.58 7.19
CA PRO A 8 6.51 -16.77 7.57
C PRO A 8 5.77 -17.36 8.78
N GLN A 9 5.45 -16.55 9.79
CA GLN A 9 4.78 -16.96 11.02
C GLN A 9 3.58 -16.05 11.36
N PRO A 10 2.48 -16.56 11.93
CA PRO A 10 1.37 -15.74 12.41
C PRO A 10 1.82 -14.85 13.58
N ASN A 11 1.03 -13.85 13.94
CA ASN A 11 1.33 -12.87 15.00
C ASN A 11 2.65 -12.11 14.80
N HIS A 12 2.97 -11.79 13.55
CA HIS A 12 4.19 -11.07 13.20
C HIS A 12 3.86 -9.79 12.43
N THR A 13 4.64 -8.73 12.67
CA THR A 13 4.58 -7.50 11.90
C THR A 13 5.86 -7.31 11.10
N VAL A 14 5.70 -7.12 9.81
CA VAL A 14 6.79 -6.80 8.89
C VAL A 14 6.73 -5.32 8.56
N TYR A 15 7.89 -4.68 8.48
CA TYR A 15 8.00 -3.30 8.02
C TYR A 15 8.73 -3.27 6.69
N ALA A 16 8.18 -2.53 5.73
CA ALA A 16 8.88 -2.17 4.52
C ALA A 16 9.20 -0.68 4.58
N TYR A 17 10.41 -0.29 4.16
CA TYR A 17 10.80 1.11 4.14
C TYR A 17 11.67 1.41 2.92
N THR A 18 11.62 2.65 2.47
CA THR A 18 12.50 3.19 1.44
C THR A 18 12.58 4.71 1.56
N TYR A 19 13.52 5.32 0.85
CA TYR A 19 13.54 6.76 0.62
C TYR A 19 13.32 7.04 -0.86
N VAL A 20 12.58 8.11 -1.14
CA VAL A 20 12.28 8.57 -2.50
C VAL A 20 12.81 9.98 -2.69
N PHE A 21 13.80 10.13 -3.55
CA PHE A 21 14.30 11.43 -3.96
C PHE A 21 13.35 12.03 -4.98
N SER A 22 12.90 13.25 -4.72
CA SER A 22 12.14 14.07 -5.67
C SER A 22 13.00 15.24 -6.14
N PRO A 23 13.15 15.49 -7.46
CA PRO A 23 13.98 16.58 -7.97
C PRO A 23 13.43 17.98 -7.65
N ARG A 24 12.14 18.05 -7.30
CA ARG A 24 11.41 19.27 -6.94
C ARG A 24 10.41 19.00 -5.83
N ALA A 25 9.91 20.04 -5.18
CA ALA A 25 8.71 19.90 -4.36
C ALA A 25 7.51 19.71 -5.31
N GLN A 26 6.70 18.69 -5.07
CA GLN A 26 5.56 18.37 -5.93
C GLN A 26 4.51 17.55 -5.19
N THR A 27 3.25 17.75 -5.56
CA THR A 27 2.15 16.89 -5.16
C THR A 27 1.94 15.84 -6.24
N VAL A 28 1.90 14.57 -5.83
CA VAL A 28 1.75 13.42 -6.71
C VAL A 28 0.64 12.51 -6.19
N GLY A 29 0.13 11.61 -7.04
CA GLY A 29 -0.73 10.52 -6.59
C GLY A 29 0.09 9.38 -5.98
N ALA A 30 -0.50 8.66 -5.03
CA ALA A 30 0.03 7.42 -4.48
C ALA A 30 -0.99 6.31 -4.63
N TRP A 31 -0.68 5.32 -5.47
CA TRP A 31 -1.39 4.05 -5.49
C TRP A 31 -0.83 3.16 -4.40
N VAL A 32 -1.69 2.83 -3.44
CA VAL A 32 -1.32 2.05 -2.25
C VAL A 32 -2.34 0.94 -2.08
N ASN A 33 -1.86 -0.29 -1.84
CA ASN A 33 -2.72 -1.41 -1.48
C ASN A 33 -1.97 -2.39 -0.57
N PHE A 34 -2.67 -3.12 0.29
CA PHE A 34 -2.07 -4.11 1.21
C PHE A 34 -2.70 -5.50 1.08
N HIS A 35 -3.57 -5.66 0.09
CA HIS A 35 -4.22 -6.92 -0.25
C HIS A 35 -4.47 -6.96 -1.75
N ASN A 36 -4.61 -8.13 -2.35
CA ASN A 36 -5.05 -8.26 -3.73
C ASN A 36 -6.36 -9.01 -3.75
N TYR A 37 -7.41 -8.36 -4.26
CA TYR A 37 -8.76 -8.87 -4.31
C TYR A 37 -8.93 -9.74 -5.56
N GLY A 38 -8.73 -11.05 -5.38
CA GLY A 38 -8.90 -12.03 -6.45
C GLY A 38 -10.36 -12.28 -6.79
N ARG A 39 -10.64 -12.62 -8.05
CA ARG A 39 -12.01 -12.96 -8.53
C ARG A 39 -12.44 -14.39 -8.22
N SER A 40 -11.53 -15.22 -7.69
CA SER A 40 -11.83 -16.59 -7.28
C SER A 40 -12.12 -16.72 -5.78
N GLU A 41 -12.06 -15.61 -5.05
CA GLU A 41 -12.19 -15.55 -3.58
C GLU A 41 -13.24 -14.53 -3.18
N LYS A 42 -13.85 -14.75 -2.02
CA LYS A 42 -14.85 -13.85 -1.42
C LYS A 42 -14.24 -13.04 -0.29
N ASP A 43 -13.06 -12.47 -0.56
CA ASP A 43 -12.37 -11.64 0.43
C ASP A 43 -13.20 -10.38 0.72
N ALA A 44 -13.35 -10.06 2.00
CA ALA A 44 -14.16 -8.93 2.44
C ALA A 44 -13.51 -7.60 2.07
N SER A 45 -14.33 -6.64 1.64
CA SER A 45 -13.91 -5.26 1.41
C SER A 45 -13.38 -4.62 2.71
N PRO A 46 -12.40 -3.70 2.66
CA PRO A 46 -11.83 -3.10 3.86
C PRO A 46 -12.88 -2.46 4.78
N PRO A 47 -12.68 -2.48 6.12
CA PRO A 47 -13.48 -1.67 7.02
C PRO A 47 -13.28 -0.18 6.77
N GLN A 48 -14.32 0.62 7.05
CA GLN A 48 -14.22 2.07 6.94
C GLN A 48 -13.13 2.62 7.87
N GLY A 49 -12.28 3.50 7.34
CA GLY A 49 -11.16 4.08 8.08
C GLY A 49 -9.94 3.16 8.22
N GLN A 50 -9.96 1.94 7.66
CA GLN A 50 -8.81 1.03 7.63
C GLN A 50 -8.43 0.68 6.20
N TRP A 51 -7.15 0.33 5.98
CA TRP A 51 -6.69 -0.10 4.67
C TRP A 51 -6.98 -1.58 4.38
N ASP A 52 -7.04 -2.40 5.43
CA ASP A 52 -7.35 -3.83 5.41
C ASP A 52 -7.76 -4.27 6.82
N TYR A 53 -8.22 -5.52 6.98
CA TYR A 53 -8.52 -6.11 8.29
C TYR A 53 -7.28 -6.42 9.13
N LYS A 54 -6.08 -6.34 8.56
CA LYS A 54 -4.83 -6.68 9.25
C LYS A 54 -4.36 -5.52 10.12
N GLY A 55 -4.72 -4.28 9.77
CA GLY A 55 -4.23 -3.07 10.42
C GLY A 55 -2.96 -2.52 9.76
N SER A 56 -2.82 -2.75 8.45
CA SER A 56 -1.71 -2.22 7.65
C SER A 56 -1.78 -0.69 7.58
N LYS A 57 -0.61 -0.06 7.58
CA LYS A 57 -0.46 1.40 7.59
C LYS A 57 0.71 1.85 6.74
N ILE A 58 0.65 3.08 6.25
CA ILE A 58 1.72 3.72 5.48
C ILE A 58 1.92 5.17 5.94
N TRP A 59 3.18 5.60 5.96
CA TRP A 59 3.58 6.97 6.23
C TRP A 59 4.50 7.48 5.13
N VAL A 60 4.29 8.72 4.72
CA VAL A 60 5.21 9.47 3.88
C VAL A 60 5.67 10.69 4.66
N ASN A 61 6.98 10.84 4.88
CA ASN A 61 7.56 11.88 5.74
C ASN A 61 6.92 11.93 7.14
N ASP A 62 6.71 10.75 7.73
CA ASP A 62 6.12 10.56 9.07
C ASP A 62 4.65 11.02 9.20
N GLN A 63 4.02 11.44 8.09
CA GLN A 63 2.58 11.69 8.01
C GLN A 63 1.87 10.43 7.53
N GLU A 64 0.89 9.94 8.31
CA GLU A 64 0.09 8.77 7.95
C GLU A 64 -0.78 9.07 6.73
N LEU A 65 -0.73 8.20 5.74
CA LEU A 65 -1.63 8.27 4.59
C LEU A 65 -2.88 7.45 4.93
N ILE A 66 -3.99 8.15 5.20
CA ILE A 66 -5.26 7.53 5.54
C ILE A 66 -5.92 6.86 4.32
N PRO A 67 -6.68 5.77 4.52
CA PRO A 67 -7.41 5.10 3.43
C PRO A 67 -8.44 6.04 2.75
N PRO A 68 -8.95 5.68 1.57
CA PRO A 68 -10.13 6.34 1.01
C PRO A 68 -11.37 6.06 1.86
N THR A 69 -12.46 6.77 1.56
CA THR A 69 -13.79 6.33 1.97
C THR A 69 -14.23 5.22 1.04
N TRP A 70 -14.42 4.02 1.58
CA TRP A 70 -14.75 2.84 0.78
C TRP A 70 -16.22 2.82 0.43
N THR A 71 -16.53 2.49 -0.81
CA THR A 71 -17.91 2.40 -1.30
C THR A 71 -18.66 1.25 -0.62
N ASN A 72 -17.99 0.09 -0.50
CA ASN A 72 -18.54 -1.14 0.06
C ASN A 72 -17.87 -1.53 1.39
N ALA A 73 -17.64 -0.57 2.28
CA ALA A 73 -16.89 -0.81 3.51
C ALA A 73 -17.39 -2.06 4.28
N GLY A 74 -16.50 -3.03 4.53
CA GLY A 74 -16.80 -4.25 5.28
C GLY A 74 -17.71 -5.26 4.58
N LEU A 75 -18.02 -5.09 3.30
CA LEU A 75 -18.87 -6.01 2.55
C LEU A 75 -18.19 -7.36 2.35
N HIS A 76 -18.91 -8.44 2.67
CA HIS A 76 -18.52 -9.79 2.28
C HIS A 76 -19.24 -10.18 0.97
N PRO A 77 -18.50 -10.49 -0.12
CA PRO A 77 -19.12 -10.93 -1.36
C PRO A 77 -20.01 -12.17 -1.17
N LEU A 78 -21.22 -12.16 -1.73
CA LEU A 78 -22.13 -13.32 -1.67
C LEU A 78 -21.67 -14.43 -2.62
N GLY A 79 -21.01 -14.06 -3.71
CA GLY A 79 -20.50 -14.94 -4.77
C GLY A 79 -19.18 -14.43 -5.35
N ASN A 80 -18.52 -15.26 -6.13
CA ASN A 80 -17.22 -14.94 -6.74
C ASN A 80 -17.32 -13.92 -7.90
N GLU A 81 -18.54 -13.75 -8.44
CA GLU A 81 -18.79 -12.88 -9.59
C GLU A 81 -19.18 -11.45 -9.21
N GLN A 82 -19.35 -11.17 -7.91
CA GLN A 82 -19.65 -9.82 -7.45
C GLN A 82 -18.44 -8.91 -7.72
N PRO A 83 -18.60 -7.83 -8.50
CA PRO A 83 -17.49 -6.97 -8.87
C PRO A 83 -17.02 -6.15 -7.66
N TYR A 84 -15.72 -6.05 -7.50
CA TYR A 84 -15.11 -5.06 -6.61
C TYR A 84 -15.26 -3.66 -7.22
N THR A 85 -15.45 -2.69 -6.34
CA THR A 85 -15.54 -1.26 -6.63
C THR A 85 -14.18 -0.64 -6.41
N ASP A 86 -13.97 0.10 -5.32
CA ASP A 86 -12.76 0.86 -5.02
C ASP A 86 -11.72 0.09 -4.18
N GLU A 87 -11.96 -1.18 -3.83
CA GLU A 87 -11.06 -1.99 -3.02
C GLU A 87 -9.69 -2.22 -3.69
N PRO A 88 -9.62 -2.64 -4.98
CA PRO A 88 -8.37 -2.65 -5.74
C PRO A 88 -7.91 -1.22 -6.02
N TYR A 89 -6.61 -0.95 -5.90
CA TYR A 89 -6.09 0.40 -6.08
C TYR A 89 -6.28 0.93 -7.52
N GLU A 90 -6.38 0.03 -8.49
CA GLU A 90 -6.56 0.29 -9.91
C GLU A 90 -7.93 0.93 -10.21
N ASN A 91 -8.93 0.61 -9.38
CA ASN A 91 -10.31 1.07 -9.58
C ASN A 91 -10.62 2.38 -8.84
N ARG A 92 -9.63 2.97 -8.16
CA ARG A 92 -9.83 4.22 -7.40
C ARG A 92 -8.74 5.24 -7.66
N GLN A 93 -9.08 6.48 -7.33
CA GLN A 93 -8.14 7.59 -7.44
C GLN A 93 -6.95 7.41 -6.50
N PRO A 94 -5.71 7.66 -6.97
CA PRO A 94 -4.53 7.70 -6.11
C PRO A 94 -4.71 8.70 -4.97
N LYS A 95 -4.14 8.40 -3.80
CA LYS A 95 -4.15 9.36 -2.69
C LYS A 95 -3.13 10.48 -2.98
N SER A 96 -3.53 11.73 -2.79
CA SER A 96 -2.62 12.87 -2.92
C SER A 96 -1.53 12.83 -1.85
N VAL A 97 -0.27 13.01 -2.25
CA VAL A 97 0.90 13.03 -1.38
C VAL A 97 1.83 14.17 -1.79
N SER A 98 2.27 14.98 -0.82
CA SER A 98 3.26 16.04 -1.04
C SER A 98 4.68 15.52 -0.81
N LEU A 99 5.48 15.49 -1.88
CA LEU A 99 6.91 15.21 -1.83
C LEU A 99 7.69 16.51 -1.73
N LYS A 100 8.61 16.58 -0.77
CA LYS A 100 9.60 17.66 -0.65
C LYS A 100 10.68 17.48 -1.72
N LYS A 101 11.28 18.58 -2.19
CA LYS A 101 12.52 18.50 -2.96
C LYS A 101 13.57 17.77 -2.12
N GLY A 102 14.28 16.82 -2.73
CA GLY A 102 15.21 15.94 -2.03
C GLY A 102 14.55 14.65 -1.55
N TRP A 103 15.09 14.06 -0.49
CA TRP A 103 14.72 12.74 -0.02
C TRP A 103 13.49 12.74 0.90
N ASN A 104 12.51 11.92 0.57
CA ASN A 104 11.28 11.68 1.32
C ASN A 104 11.31 10.27 1.91
N LYS A 105 10.86 10.09 3.15
CA LYS A 105 10.81 8.78 3.82
C LYS A 105 9.48 8.10 3.52
N VAL A 106 9.50 6.82 3.18
CA VAL A 106 8.30 5.97 3.08
C VAL A 106 8.46 4.80 4.04
N LEU A 107 7.46 4.60 4.89
CA LEU A 107 7.40 3.49 5.84
C LEU A 107 6.05 2.81 5.71
N ILE A 108 6.04 1.49 5.70
CA ILE A 108 4.84 0.66 5.64
C ILE A 108 4.89 -0.35 6.78
N LYS A 109 3.81 -0.46 7.54
CA LYS A 109 3.58 -1.48 8.56
C LYS A 109 2.62 -2.53 7.99
N LEU A 110 3.04 -3.79 8.05
CA LEU A 110 2.29 -4.94 7.53
C LEU A 110 2.16 -5.99 8.63
N PRO A 111 1.17 -5.88 9.53
CA PRO A 111 0.87 -6.92 10.51
C PRO A 111 0.19 -8.12 9.84
N ILE A 112 0.42 -9.31 10.41
CA ILE A 112 -0.40 -10.50 10.19
C ILE A 112 -0.61 -11.15 11.56
N GLY A 113 -1.86 -11.21 12.01
CA GLY A 113 -2.27 -12.04 13.15
C GLY A 113 -2.37 -13.49 12.74
N GLU A 114 -3.14 -13.78 11.68
CA GLU A 114 -3.34 -15.12 11.13
C GLU A 114 -3.27 -15.11 9.60
N PHE A 115 -2.81 -16.20 9.00
CA PHE A 115 -2.73 -16.34 7.54
C PHE A 115 -4.05 -16.70 6.87
N ARG A 116 -5.08 -17.01 7.65
CA ARG A 116 -6.44 -17.28 7.19
C ARG A 116 -7.40 -16.76 8.23
N THR A 117 -8.44 -16.08 7.79
CA THR A 117 -9.49 -15.49 8.63
C THR A 117 -10.83 -15.64 7.92
N ASP A 118 -11.94 -15.30 8.58
CA ASP A 118 -13.26 -15.27 7.94
C ASP A 118 -13.39 -14.16 6.90
N THR A 119 -12.54 -13.13 6.97
CA THR A 119 -12.51 -11.99 6.04
C THR A 119 -11.56 -12.20 4.87
N TYR A 120 -10.44 -12.89 5.09
CA TYR A 120 -9.42 -13.16 4.08
C TYR A 120 -9.04 -14.63 4.03
N ARG A 121 -9.20 -15.28 2.88
CA ARG A 121 -8.82 -16.69 2.73
C ARG A 121 -7.31 -16.88 2.86
N LEU A 122 -6.52 -15.99 2.26
CA LEU A 122 -5.06 -16.08 2.21
C LEU A 122 -4.40 -14.75 2.60
N GLY A 123 -4.11 -14.60 3.89
CA GLY A 123 -3.21 -13.59 4.39
C GLY A 123 -1.77 -13.85 3.96
N LYS A 124 -1.09 -12.80 3.52
CA LYS A 124 0.35 -12.79 3.21
C LYS A 124 0.88 -11.36 3.30
N TRP A 125 2.16 -11.20 3.59
CA TRP A 125 2.76 -9.87 3.55
C TRP A 125 2.91 -9.44 2.11
N MET A 126 2.12 -8.45 1.73
CA MET A 126 2.13 -7.88 0.40
C MET A 126 1.73 -6.43 0.46
N PHE A 127 2.24 -5.66 -0.49
CA PHE A 127 1.83 -4.28 -0.66
C PHE A 127 2.14 -3.80 -2.08
N THR A 128 1.41 -2.78 -2.48
CA THR A 128 1.71 -1.91 -3.62
C THR A 128 1.91 -0.50 -3.07
N CYS A 129 2.94 0.19 -3.54
CA CYS A 129 3.14 1.62 -3.28
C CYS A 129 3.85 2.23 -4.50
N VAL A 130 3.10 2.94 -5.34
CA VAL A 130 3.62 3.58 -6.56
C VAL A 130 3.20 5.04 -6.59
N PHE A 131 4.17 5.94 -6.78
CA PHE A 131 3.88 7.35 -7.00
C PHE A 131 3.56 7.59 -8.47
N VAL A 132 2.39 8.17 -8.74
CA VAL A 132 1.83 8.35 -10.09
C VAL A 132 1.45 9.79 -10.39
N LYS A 133 1.38 10.12 -11.67
CA LYS A 133 0.92 11.40 -12.22
C LYS A 133 -0.12 11.15 -13.32
N PRO A 134 -1.08 12.06 -13.52
CA PRO A 134 -1.98 11.99 -14.66
C PRO A 134 -1.24 12.34 -15.97
N VAL A 135 -1.44 11.54 -17.00
CA VAL A 135 -0.97 11.77 -18.38
C VAL A 135 -2.08 11.30 -19.34
N ASN A 136 -2.65 12.20 -20.15
CA ASN A 136 -3.69 11.88 -21.14
C ASN A 136 -4.84 10.98 -20.62
N ASN A 137 -5.45 11.35 -19.48
CA ASN A 137 -6.50 10.58 -18.80
C ASN A 137 -6.07 9.19 -18.28
N GLN A 138 -4.78 8.89 -18.29
CA GLN A 138 -4.19 7.70 -17.68
C GLN A 138 -3.29 8.09 -16.50
N LEU A 139 -2.84 7.09 -15.75
CA LEU A 139 -1.91 7.26 -14.65
C LEU A 139 -0.59 6.57 -14.99
N GLU A 140 0.49 7.33 -14.91
CA GLU A 140 1.85 6.86 -15.14
C GLU A 140 2.70 7.05 -13.90
N ALA A 141 3.79 6.29 -13.75
CA ALA A 141 4.76 6.54 -12.70
C ALA A 141 5.35 7.95 -12.83
N VAL A 142 5.62 8.60 -11.70
CA VAL A 142 6.24 9.94 -11.71
C VAL A 142 7.69 9.84 -12.18
N ASP A 143 8.02 10.58 -13.24
CA ASP A 143 9.38 10.62 -13.78
C ASP A 143 10.38 11.25 -12.82
N GLY A 144 11.62 10.77 -12.88
CA GLY A 144 12.76 11.35 -12.15
C GLY A 144 12.77 11.09 -10.65
N LEU A 145 11.83 10.28 -10.12
CA LEU A 145 11.91 9.78 -8.74
C LEU A 145 12.98 8.69 -8.64
N ILE A 146 13.83 8.78 -7.61
CA ILE A 146 14.88 7.77 -7.33
C ILE A 146 14.58 7.11 -5.98
N TYR A 147 14.60 5.78 -5.94
CA TYR A 147 14.33 5.00 -4.73
C TYR A 147 15.63 4.44 -4.14
N SER A 148 15.82 4.54 -2.82
CA SER A 148 17.01 4.00 -2.14
C SER A 148 16.75 3.68 -0.68
N THR A 149 17.26 2.54 -0.22
CA THR A 149 17.28 2.15 1.21
C THR A 149 18.57 2.58 1.92
N ASP A 150 19.64 2.87 1.17
CA ASP A 150 20.99 3.12 1.71
C ASP A 150 21.21 4.51 2.31
N LYS A 151 20.24 5.43 2.17
CA LYS A 151 20.33 6.78 2.79
C LYS A 151 20.60 6.68 4.30
N MET A 152 20.10 5.64 4.97
CA MET A 152 20.33 5.45 6.40
C MET A 152 21.78 5.08 6.75
N LYS A 153 22.55 4.46 5.83
CA LYS A 153 23.96 4.11 6.07
C LYS A 153 24.84 5.36 6.13
N ARG A 154 24.56 6.38 5.29
CA ARG A 154 25.37 7.61 5.23
C ARG A 154 25.07 8.61 6.35
N LEU A 155 23.89 8.56 6.98
CA LEU A 155 23.55 9.41 8.14
C LEU A 155 24.05 8.85 9.48
N ARG A 156 24.32 7.55 9.59
CA ARG A 156 24.89 6.92 10.80
C ARG A 156 26.42 6.97 10.87
N LEU A 157 27.08 7.47 9.82
CA LEU A 157 28.54 7.59 9.70
C LEU A 157 29.02 9.06 9.84
N ARG A 158 28.22 9.90 10.49
CA ARG A 158 28.57 11.29 10.84
C ARG A 158 28.29 11.53 12.31
#